data_AF-A0A7C6LYN7-F1
#
_entry.id   AF-A0A7C6LYN7-F1
#
_cell.length_a   1.000
_cell.length_b   1.000
_cell.length_c   1.000
_cell.angle_alpha   90.00
_cell.angle_beta   90.00
_cell.angle_gamma   90.00
#
_symmetry.space_group_name_H-M   'P 1'
#
loop_
_entity.id
_entity.type
_entity.pdbx_description
1 polymer ?
#
loop_
_entity_poly.entity_id
_entity_poly.type
_entity_poly.pdbx_seq_one_letter_code
_entity_poly.pdbx_strand_id
1 'polypeptide(L)'
;MKKLNIFYLTFDGVETHYCGVGTVTQYFLASLPQISENLKNNNFKTQFYILYAETPLNNFGYSKQVSRRTKELSQKLQVIYYTLPHGTEVENPFGNIIAWKNMCKRAAEIIRENTKDNAISLVLATDTPFAGVTTLLAQEKNIYTIWIAASTSKVWARNASDIDNVRCEWEQNAINSSNESSNVFLGATSTYMRDHLIQAWGAKTNSILDFKRGVSIEYIQKYIKKDQN
;
A
#
# COMPACT_ATOMS: atom_id res chain seq x y z
N MET A 1 26.71 0.24 -6.88
CA MET A 1 25.46 0.55 -6.16
C MET A 1 24.27 0.05 -6.96
N LYS A 2 23.46 -0.85 -6.39
CA LYS A 2 22.27 -1.43 -7.05
C LYS A 2 21.14 -0.41 -7.06
N LYS A 3 20.34 -0.34 -8.12
CA LYS A 3 19.16 0.55 -8.16
C LYS A 3 17.94 -0.17 -7.58
N LEU A 4 17.26 0.49 -6.64
CA LEU A 4 16.03 -0.01 -6.02
C LEU A 4 14.94 1.06 -6.14
N ASN A 5 13.84 0.71 -6.77
CA ASN A 5 12.63 1.53 -6.73
C ASN A 5 11.69 0.98 -5.66
N ILE A 6 11.11 1.84 -4.83
CA ILE A 6 10.11 1.45 -3.85
C ILE A 6 8.82 2.19 -4.17
N PHE A 7 7.81 1.44 -4.59
CA PHE A 7 6.46 1.92 -4.84
C PHE A 7 5.60 1.61 -3.63
N TYR A 8 4.94 2.63 -3.07
CA TYR A 8 3.96 2.46 -2.01
C TYR A 8 2.60 2.93 -2.53
N LEU A 9 1.65 1.99 -2.61
CA LEU A 9 0.32 2.21 -3.15
C LEU A 9 -0.65 2.31 -1.98
N THR A 10 -1.36 3.43 -1.87
CA THR A 10 -2.27 3.69 -0.75
C THR A 10 -3.50 4.46 -1.18
N PHE A 11 -4.64 4.17 -0.57
CA PHE A 11 -5.88 4.90 -0.84
C PHE A 11 -6.14 5.99 0.21
N ASP A 12 -5.39 5.99 1.32
CA ASP A 12 -5.52 6.94 2.43
C ASP A 12 -4.16 7.43 2.94
N GLY A 13 -4.13 8.59 3.59
CA GLY A 13 -2.94 9.11 4.27
C GLY A 13 -1.97 9.94 3.41
N VAL A 14 -2.32 10.31 2.18
CA VAL A 14 -1.51 11.26 1.38
C VAL A 14 -2.15 12.64 1.38
N GLU A 15 -3.42 12.71 1.01
CA GLU A 15 -4.26 13.92 1.07
C GLU A 15 -5.49 13.72 1.96
N THR A 16 -5.84 12.47 2.22
CA THR A 16 -6.93 12.02 3.07
C THR A 16 -6.41 11.47 4.40
N HIS A 17 -7.27 11.46 5.42
CA HIS A 17 -7.07 10.69 6.63
C HIS A 17 -8.40 10.37 7.27
N TYR A 18 -8.97 9.21 6.94
CA TYR A 18 -10.26 8.79 7.50
C TYR A 18 -10.27 7.36 8.05
N CYS A 19 -9.22 6.57 7.82
CA CYS A 19 -9.12 5.23 8.41
C CYS A 19 -7.71 4.93 8.94
N GLY A 20 -7.55 3.76 9.56
CA GLY A 20 -6.27 3.33 10.12
C GLY A 20 -5.15 3.22 9.09
N VAL A 21 -5.48 2.98 7.80
CA VAL A 21 -4.51 2.96 6.71
C VAL A 21 -3.85 4.32 6.54
N GLY A 22 -4.59 5.42 6.67
CA GLY A 22 -4.01 6.77 6.60
C GLY A 22 -2.93 7.01 7.64
N THR A 23 -3.14 6.55 8.87
CA THR A 23 -2.12 6.63 9.95
C THR A 23 -0.87 5.82 9.61
N VAL A 24 -1.04 4.59 9.10
CA VAL A 24 0.09 3.72 8.71
C VAL A 24 0.88 4.34 7.57
N THR A 25 0.21 4.91 6.57
CA THR A 25 0.83 5.66 5.47
C THR A 25 1.65 6.83 5.99
N GLN A 26 1.10 7.64 6.89
CA GLN A 26 1.82 8.77 7.47
C GLN A 26 3.07 8.34 8.25
N TYR A 27 3.03 7.18 8.94
CA TYR A 27 4.23 6.61 9.57
C TYR A 27 5.23 6.08 8.56
N PHE A 28 4.78 5.42 7.50
CA PHE A 28 5.67 4.96 6.44
C PHE A 28 6.41 6.13 5.78
N LEU A 29 5.67 7.17 5.35
CA LEU A 29 6.23 8.38 4.74
C LEU A 29 7.24 9.07 5.65
N ALA A 30 6.95 9.10 6.94
CA ALA A 30 7.81 9.64 7.96
C ALA A 30 9.12 8.85 8.17
N SER A 31 9.09 7.54 7.97
CA SER A 31 10.25 6.65 8.14
C SER A 31 11.15 6.59 6.91
N LEU A 32 10.72 7.14 5.77
CA LEU A 32 11.49 7.12 4.53
C LEU A 32 12.95 7.63 4.65
N PRO A 33 13.28 8.67 5.44
CA PRO A 33 14.67 9.11 5.58
C PRO A 33 15.56 8.01 6.18
N GLN A 34 15.08 7.34 7.22
CA GLN A 34 15.81 6.25 7.89
C GLN A 34 15.91 5.02 6.98
N ILE A 35 14.83 4.69 6.26
CA ILE A 35 14.83 3.59 5.28
C ILE A 35 15.86 3.87 4.18
N SER A 36 15.89 5.10 3.65
CA SER A 36 16.83 5.53 2.61
C SER A 36 18.29 5.38 3.07
N GLU A 37 18.61 5.85 4.28
CA GLU A 37 19.96 5.75 4.82
C GLU A 37 20.38 4.30 5.08
N ASN A 38 19.48 3.48 5.64
CA ASN A 38 19.74 2.05 5.84
C ASN A 38 19.99 1.33 4.51
N LEU A 39 19.20 1.61 3.46
CA LEU A 39 19.39 1.00 2.14
C LEU A 39 20.70 1.46 1.48
N LYS A 40 21.06 2.74 1.62
CA LYS A 40 22.34 3.27 1.14
C LYS A 40 23.53 2.58 1.81
N ASN A 41 23.48 2.36 3.13
CA ASN A 41 24.49 1.59 3.86
C ASN A 41 24.58 0.13 3.40
N ASN A 42 23.54 -0.39 2.76
CA ASN A 42 23.50 -1.71 2.13
C ASN A 42 23.74 -1.67 0.61
N ASN A 43 24.39 -0.62 0.09
CA ASN A 43 24.81 -0.45 -1.31
C ASN A 43 23.64 -0.36 -2.32
N PHE A 44 22.50 0.20 -1.90
CA PHE A 44 21.38 0.55 -2.77
C PHE A 44 21.28 2.06 -3.02
N LYS A 45 20.96 2.42 -4.26
CA LYS A 45 20.46 3.73 -4.65
C LYS A 45 18.95 3.63 -4.75
N THR A 46 18.23 4.32 -3.86
CA THR A 46 16.78 4.17 -3.74
C THR A 46 16.04 5.36 -4.35
N GLN A 47 14.98 5.08 -5.12
CA GLN A 47 13.97 6.06 -5.51
C GLN A 47 12.61 5.64 -4.93
N PHE A 48 11.93 6.59 -4.30
CA PHE A 48 10.60 6.36 -3.73
C PHE A 48 9.50 6.92 -4.62
N TYR A 49 8.45 6.13 -4.78
CA TYR A 49 7.25 6.44 -5.53
C TYR A 49 6.02 6.21 -4.65
N ILE A 50 5.15 7.21 -4.54
CA ILE A 50 3.88 7.09 -3.82
C ILE A 50 2.75 7.21 -4.82
N LEU A 51 2.00 6.13 -4.98
CA LEU A 51 0.85 6.05 -5.86
C LEU A 51 -0.40 6.09 -5.00
N TYR A 52 -1.25 7.10 -5.17
CA TYR A 52 -2.37 7.30 -4.27
C TYR A 52 -3.67 7.64 -4.98
N ALA A 53 -4.78 7.25 -4.37
CA ALA A 53 -6.11 7.54 -4.88
C ALA A 53 -6.35 9.06 -4.98
N GLU A 54 -6.83 9.51 -6.13
CA GLU A 54 -7.28 10.88 -6.33
C GLU A 54 -8.37 11.24 -5.33
N THR A 55 -8.23 12.39 -4.69
CA THR A 55 -9.21 12.87 -3.70
C THR A 55 -9.68 14.27 -4.08
N PRO A 56 -10.96 14.42 -4.50
CA PRO A 56 -11.57 15.74 -4.62
C PRO A 56 -11.51 16.52 -3.31
N LEU A 57 -11.34 17.85 -3.36
CA LEU A 57 -11.23 18.69 -2.14
C LEU A 57 -12.45 18.61 -1.21
N ASN A 58 -13.61 18.26 -1.76
CA ASN A 58 -14.87 18.10 -1.03
C ASN A 58 -15.13 16.64 -0.59
N ASN A 59 -14.18 15.73 -0.82
CA ASN A 59 -14.34 14.33 -0.42
C ASN A 59 -14.23 14.17 1.10
N PHE A 60 -14.98 13.21 1.63
CA PHE A 60 -14.89 12.83 3.03
C PHE A 60 -13.45 12.43 3.39
N GLY A 61 -12.94 13.01 4.47
CA GLY A 61 -11.60 12.71 4.98
C GLY A 61 -10.46 13.49 4.32
N TYR A 62 -10.70 14.37 3.35
CA TYR A 62 -9.66 15.29 2.88
C TYR A 62 -9.11 16.12 4.05
N SER A 63 -7.79 16.19 4.17
CA SER A 63 -7.11 16.95 5.23
C SER A 63 -5.99 17.81 4.66
N LYS A 64 -6.21 19.12 4.70
CA LYS A 64 -5.20 20.12 4.32
C LYS A 64 -3.90 19.96 5.13
N GLN A 65 -4.01 19.56 6.40
CA GLN A 65 -2.86 19.32 7.27
C GLN A 65 -2.05 18.11 6.80
N VAL A 66 -2.72 17.02 6.43
CA VAL A 66 -2.08 15.80 5.93
C VAL A 66 -1.44 16.06 4.57
N SER A 67 -2.16 16.68 3.63
CA SER A 67 -1.61 17.08 2.32
C SER A 67 -0.37 17.97 2.47
N ARG A 68 -0.41 18.96 3.36
CA ARG A 68 0.76 19.81 3.66
C ARG A 68 1.94 19.01 4.20
N ARG A 69 1.73 18.16 5.19
CA ARG A 69 2.79 17.33 5.79
C ARG A 69 3.42 16.39 4.76
N THR A 70 2.60 15.80 3.90
CA THR A 70 3.09 14.93 2.83
C THR A 70 3.96 15.71 1.84
N LYS A 71 3.54 16.91 1.43
CA LYS A 71 4.34 17.82 0.57
C LYS A 71 5.69 18.22 1.20
N GLU A 72 5.71 18.49 2.50
CA GLU A 72 6.96 18.81 3.23
C GLU A 72 7.94 17.61 3.22
N LEU A 73 7.44 16.37 3.29
CA LEU A 73 8.27 15.16 3.18
C LEU A 73 8.82 14.96 1.76
N SER A 74 8.04 15.30 0.73
CA SER A 74 8.43 15.19 -0.68
C SER A 74 9.72 15.95 -1.00
N GLN A 75 9.84 17.16 -0.44
CA GLN A 75 10.97 18.06 -0.72
C GLN A 75 12.32 17.53 -0.22
N LYS A 76 12.31 16.72 0.86
CA LYS A 76 13.56 16.23 1.48
C LYS A 76 14.14 14.99 0.80
N LEU A 77 13.29 14.16 0.18
CA LEU A 77 13.66 12.84 -0.30
C LEU A 77 13.44 12.64 -1.80
N GLN A 78 13.07 13.71 -2.53
CA GLN A 78 12.74 13.64 -3.97
C GLN A 78 11.72 12.54 -4.28
N VAL A 79 10.75 12.33 -3.39
CA VAL A 79 9.69 11.33 -3.56
C VAL A 79 8.82 11.76 -4.74
N ILE A 80 8.57 10.83 -5.66
CA ILE A 80 7.71 11.05 -6.82
C ILE A 80 6.31 10.59 -6.47
N TYR A 81 5.32 11.46 -6.68
CA TYR A 81 3.93 11.18 -6.39
C TYR A 81 3.14 11.02 -7.68
N TYR A 82 2.29 9.98 -7.72
CA TYR A 82 1.35 9.75 -8.79
C TYR A 82 -0.05 9.62 -8.22
N THR A 83 -0.96 10.40 -8.78
CA THR A 83 -2.38 10.31 -8.46
C THR A 83 -3.03 9.27 -9.37
N LEU A 84 -3.86 8.41 -8.80
CA LEU A 84 -4.58 7.35 -9.49
C LEU A 84 -6.08 7.68 -9.50
N PRO A 85 -6.74 7.70 -10.66
CA PRO A 85 -8.17 8.01 -10.73
C PRO A 85 -8.96 6.92 -10.00
N HIS A 86 -9.58 7.29 -8.88
CA HIS A 86 -10.29 6.37 -7.98
C HIS A 86 -11.82 6.43 -8.17
N GLY A 87 -12.33 7.33 -9.03
CA GLY A 87 -13.74 7.37 -9.42
C GLY A 87 -14.72 7.48 -8.25
N THR A 88 -14.28 7.99 -7.10
CA THR A 88 -15.11 8.12 -5.91
C THR A 88 -16.05 9.30 -6.05
N GLU A 89 -17.34 9.04 -5.86
CA GLU A 89 -18.30 10.07 -5.49
C GLU A 89 -18.14 10.40 -3.99
N VAL A 90 -18.58 11.59 -3.57
CA VAL A 90 -18.44 12.09 -2.19
C VAL A 90 -18.98 11.10 -1.14
N GLU A 91 -19.94 10.26 -1.51
CA GLU A 91 -20.66 9.34 -0.62
C GLU A 91 -19.99 7.95 -0.48
N ASN A 92 -19.03 7.60 -1.34
CA ASN A 92 -18.31 6.32 -1.24
C ASN A 92 -16.78 6.54 -1.34
N PRO A 93 -16.14 6.94 -0.22
CA PRO A 93 -14.71 7.27 -0.19
C PRO A 93 -13.81 6.06 -0.45
N PHE A 94 -14.33 4.83 -0.34
CA PHE A 94 -13.58 3.61 -0.63
C PHE A 94 -13.67 3.21 -2.11
N GLY A 95 -14.58 3.81 -2.89
CA GLY A 95 -14.81 3.47 -4.29
C GLY A 95 -15.48 2.10 -4.47
N ASN A 96 -15.37 1.54 -5.67
CA ASN A 96 -15.93 0.24 -6.03
C ASN A 96 -14.92 -0.62 -6.79
N ILE A 97 -15.28 -1.87 -7.06
CA ILE A 97 -14.39 -2.82 -7.73
C ILE A 97 -13.92 -2.36 -9.12
N ILE A 98 -14.74 -1.62 -9.87
CA ILE A 98 -14.39 -1.10 -11.20
C ILE A 98 -13.30 -0.04 -11.06
N ALA A 99 -13.48 0.89 -10.11
CA ALA A 99 -12.46 1.88 -9.78
C ALA A 99 -11.15 1.23 -9.32
N TRP A 100 -11.21 0.23 -8.43
CA TRP A 100 -10.01 -0.48 -7.96
C TRP A 100 -9.28 -1.19 -9.11
N LYS A 101 -10.01 -1.83 -10.02
CA LYS A 101 -9.45 -2.43 -11.24
C LYS A 101 -8.71 -1.39 -12.09
N ASN A 102 -9.32 -0.23 -12.32
CA ASN A 102 -8.71 0.84 -13.10
C ASN A 102 -7.48 1.43 -12.42
N MET A 103 -7.54 1.68 -11.11
CA MET A 103 -6.39 2.10 -10.31
C MET A 103 -5.25 1.11 -10.38
N CYS A 104 -5.52 -0.19 -10.21
CA CYS A 104 -4.50 -1.23 -10.27
C CYS A 104 -3.83 -1.30 -11.65
N LYS A 105 -4.62 -1.19 -12.73
CA LYS A 105 -4.09 -1.13 -14.10
C LYS A 105 -3.15 0.06 -14.27
N ARG A 106 -3.61 1.26 -13.89
CA ARG A 106 -2.78 2.47 -14.01
C ARG A 106 -1.53 2.41 -13.14
N ALA A 107 -1.64 1.86 -11.93
CA ALA A 107 -0.51 1.65 -11.05
C ALA A 107 0.52 0.71 -11.68
N ALA A 108 0.07 -0.42 -12.24
CA ALA A 108 0.95 -1.38 -12.91
C ALA A 108 1.69 -0.76 -14.11
N GLU A 109 1.02 0.07 -14.92
CA GLU A 109 1.65 0.84 -16.01
C GLU A 109 2.77 1.74 -15.49
N ILE A 110 2.47 2.58 -14.49
CA ILE A 110 3.44 3.51 -13.90
C ILE A 110 4.64 2.76 -13.32
N ILE A 111 4.39 1.64 -12.63
CA ILE A 111 5.45 0.80 -12.05
C ILE A 111 6.36 0.26 -13.16
N ARG A 112 5.80 -0.26 -14.26
CA ARG A 112 6.58 -0.75 -15.41
C ARG A 112 7.39 0.36 -16.06
N GLU A 113 6.77 1.51 -16.31
CA GLU A 113 7.42 2.67 -16.94
C GLU A 113 8.64 3.16 -16.14
N ASN A 114 8.58 3.05 -14.81
CA ASN A 114 9.63 3.45 -13.88
C ASN A 114 10.58 2.29 -13.50
N THR A 115 10.26 1.05 -13.88
CA THR A 115 11.15 -0.11 -13.71
C THR A 115 11.95 -0.32 -15.00
N LYS A 116 12.99 0.49 -15.19
CA LYS A 116 13.92 0.40 -16.32
C LYS A 116 15.36 0.19 -15.83
N ASP A 117 16.26 -0.18 -16.75
CA ASP A 117 17.73 -0.16 -16.56
C ASP A 117 18.27 -0.95 -15.36
N ASN A 118 18.03 -2.27 -15.32
CA ASN A 118 18.52 -3.18 -14.27
C ASN A 118 18.12 -2.79 -12.83
N ALA A 119 17.10 -1.95 -12.66
CA ALA A 119 16.54 -1.65 -11.35
C ALA A 119 15.66 -2.80 -10.86
N ILE A 120 15.80 -3.13 -9.58
CA ILE A 120 14.84 -3.97 -8.87
C ILE A 120 13.75 -3.04 -8.34
N SER A 121 12.49 -3.44 -8.44
CA SER A 121 11.36 -2.70 -7.92
C SER A 121 10.66 -3.49 -6.83
N LEU A 122 10.40 -2.84 -5.70
CA LEU A 122 9.58 -3.35 -4.62
C LEU A 122 8.26 -2.57 -4.60
N VAL A 123 7.14 -3.28 -4.68
CA VAL A 123 5.79 -2.71 -4.67
C VAL A 123 5.11 -3.12 -3.38
N LEU A 124 4.78 -2.13 -2.56
CA LEU A 124 4.01 -2.27 -1.32
C LEU A 124 2.58 -1.84 -1.60
N ALA A 125 1.71 -2.81 -1.92
CA ALA A 125 0.31 -2.59 -2.23
C ALA A 125 -0.53 -2.66 -0.95
N THR A 126 -1.06 -1.54 -0.48
CA THR A 126 -1.77 -1.50 0.80
C THR A 126 -3.27 -1.67 0.66
N ASP A 127 -3.81 -2.60 1.45
CA ASP A 127 -5.23 -2.87 1.59
C ASP A 127 -5.94 -3.37 0.30
N THR A 128 -7.22 -3.65 0.44
CA THR A 128 -8.10 -4.29 -0.55
C THR A 128 -8.07 -3.61 -1.93
N PRO A 129 -8.14 -2.27 -2.05
CA PRO A 129 -8.20 -1.61 -3.37
C PRO A 129 -7.02 -1.96 -4.29
N PHE A 130 -5.86 -2.27 -3.72
CA PHE A 130 -4.64 -2.57 -4.47
C PHE A 130 -4.32 -4.06 -4.59
N ALA A 131 -5.21 -4.96 -4.14
CA ALA A 131 -4.98 -6.41 -4.21
C ALA A 131 -4.71 -6.87 -5.65
N GLY A 132 -5.42 -6.33 -6.65
CA GLY A 132 -5.29 -6.73 -8.05
C GLY A 132 -3.96 -6.37 -8.71
N VAL A 133 -3.13 -5.51 -8.12
CA VAL A 133 -1.77 -5.24 -8.64
C VAL A 133 -0.91 -6.51 -8.62
N THR A 134 -1.15 -7.41 -7.66
CA THR A 134 -0.45 -8.69 -7.54
C THR A 134 -0.58 -9.54 -8.80
N THR A 135 -1.78 -9.65 -9.38
CA THR A 135 -2.02 -10.42 -10.61
C THR A 135 -1.41 -9.72 -11.82
N LEU A 136 -1.51 -8.39 -11.88
CA LEU A 136 -1.01 -7.61 -13.01
C LEU A 136 0.52 -7.64 -13.13
N LEU A 137 1.25 -7.79 -12.02
CA LEU A 137 2.72 -7.78 -11.98
C LEU A 137 3.33 -9.18 -11.73
N ALA A 138 2.51 -10.22 -11.73
CA ALA A 138 2.89 -11.59 -11.38
C ALA A 138 3.97 -12.22 -12.29
N GLN A 139 4.14 -11.70 -13.51
CA GLN A 139 5.09 -12.19 -14.50
C GLN A 139 6.36 -11.33 -14.61
N GLU A 140 6.44 -10.25 -13.81
CA GLU A 140 7.50 -9.24 -13.92
C GLU A 140 8.72 -9.61 -13.06
N LYS A 141 9.75 -10.18 -13.70
CA LYS A 141 10.92 -10.75 -13.00
C LYS A 141 11.69 -9.77 -12.09
N ASN A 142 11.65 -8.47 -12.40
CA ASN A 142 12.36 -7.43 -11.66
C ASN A 142 11.45 -6.66 -10.69
N ILE A 143 10.17 -7.06 -10.58
CA ILE A 143 9.19 -6.40 -9.73
C ILE A 143 8.70 -7.39 -8.68
N TYR A 144 8.99 -7.09 -7.43
CA TYR A 144 8.55 -7.84 -6.27
C TYR A 144 7.36 -7.13 -5.66
N THR A 145 6.20 -7.80 -5.61
CA THR A 145 4.95 -7.20 -5.13
C THR A 145 4.54 -7.82 -3.81
N ILE A 146 4.28 -6.99 -2.81
CA ILE A 146 3.76 -7.40 -1.50
C ILE A 146 2.40 -6.74 -1.33
N TRP A 147 1.34 -7.54 -1.26
CA TRP A 147 0.02 -7.07 -0.88
C TRP A 147 -0.17 -7.15 0.64
N ILE A 148 -0.37 -6.00 1.28
CA ILE A 148 -0.46 -5.85 2.73
C ILE A 148 -1.92 -5.60 3.10
N ALA A 149 -2.66 -6.67 3.39
CA ALA A 149 -4.05 -6.57 3.82
C ALA A 149 -4.14 -5.95 5.23
N ALA A 150 -4.80 -4.79 5.34
CA ALA A 150 -5.14 -4.20 6.63
C ALA A 150 -6.31 -4.94 7.28
N SER A 151 -7.27 -5.35 6.45
CA SER A 151 -8.32 -6.31 6.74
C SER A 151 -8.72 -6.99 5.43
N THR A 152 -9.48 -8.09 5.50
CA THR A 152 -10.00 -8.78 4.32
C THR A 152 -11.51 -8.96 4.43
N SER A 153 -12.20 -9.22 3.32
CA SER A 153 -13.65 -9.47 3.24
C SER A 153 -14.09 -10.58 4.19
N LYS A 154 -13.32 -11.67 4.28
CA LYS A 154 -13.60 -12.79 5.19
C LYS A 154 -13.49 -12.45 6.67
N VAL A 155 -12.87 -11.31 7.05
CA VAL A 155 -12.92 -10.79 8.43
C VAL A 155 -14.26 -10.09 8.70
N TRP A 156 -14.84 -9.46 7.69
CA TRP A 156 -16.06 -8.64 7.79
C TRP A 156 -17.35 -9.37 7.41
N ALA A 157 -17.25 -10.55 6.81
CA ALA A 157 -18.39 -11.32 6.30
C ALA A 157 -19.36 -11.69 7.42
N ARG A 158 -20.30 -10.78 7.72
CA ARG A 158 -21.38 -10.99 8.68
C ARG A 158 -22.66 -11.49 8.01
N ASN A 159 -22.82 -11.28 6.70
CA ASN A 159 -23.88 -11.83 5.85
C ASN A 159 -23.34 -11.89 4.41
N ALA A 160 -23.48 -13.02 3.71
CA ALA A 160 -23.00 -13.16 2.34
C ALA A 160 -23.85 -12.31 1.38
N SER A 161 -23.47 -11.05 1.16
CA SER A 161 -24.04 -10.23 0.09
C SER A 161 -23.26 -10.41 -1.23
N ASP A 162 -23.88 -10.10 -2.37
CA ASP A 162 -23.19 -10.18 -3.67
C ASP A 162 -21.97 -9.25 -3.78
N ILE A 163 -22.01 -8.10 -3.09
CA ILE A 163 -20.87 -7.17 -3.00
C ILE A 163 -19.71 -7.81 -2.25
N ASP A 164 -20.00 -8.56 -1.19
CA ASP A 164 -18.98 -9.29 -0.44
C ASP A 164 -18.37 -10.41 -1.28
N ASN A 165 -19.14 -11.05 -2.16
CA ASN A 165 -18.63 -12.09 -3.06
C ASN A 165 -17.62 -11.53 -4.08
N VAL A 166 -17.93 -10.39 -4.70
CA VAL A 166 -17.02 -9.75 -5.68
C VAL A 166 -15.73 -9.26 -5.01
N ARG A 167 -15.83 -8.70 -3.79
CA ARG A 167 -14.66 -8.31 -3.00
C ARG A 167 -13.85 -9.53 -2.57
N CYS A 168 -14.51 -10.61 -2.17
CA CYS A 168 -13.85 -11.86 -1.84
C CYS A 168 -13.08 -12.42 -3.02
N GLU A 169 -13.68 -12.45 -4.22
CA GLU A 169 -13.01 -12.92 -5.43
C GLU A 169 -11.78 -12.06 -5.77
N TRP A 170 -11.92 -10.74 -5.65
CA TRP A 170 -10.82 -9.78 -5.86
C TRP A 170 -9.62 -10.06 -4.96
N GLU A 171 -9.87 -10.28 -3.67
CA GLU A 171 -8.84 -10.62 -2.69
C GLU A 171 -8.30 -12.05 -2.94
N GLN A 172 -9.15 -13.02 -3.26
CA GLN A 172 -8.75 -14.40 -3.55
C GLN A 172 -7.79 -14.46 -4.75
N ASN A 173 -7.99 -13.63 -5.77
CA ASN A 173 -7.08 -13.55 -6.92
C ASN A 173 -5.66 -13.10 -6.51
N ALA A 174 -5.54 -12.23 -5.51
CA ALA A 174 -4.25 -11.83 -4.98
C ALA A 174 -3.58 -12.97 -4.20
N ILE A 175 -4.36 -13.74 -3.44
CA ILE A 175 -3.88 -14.94 -2.74
C ILE A 175 -3.36 -15.96 -3.75
N ASN A 176 -4.14 -16.26 -4.79
CA ASN A 176 -3.76 -17.21 -5.83
C ASN A 176 -2.47 -16.77 -6.54
N SER A 177 -2.38 -15.49 -6.93
CA SER A 177 -1.17 -14.92 -7.53
C SER A 177 0.06 -15.11 -6.61
N SER A 178 -0.07 -14.86 -5.32
CA SER A 178 1.03 -15.08 -4.36
C SER A 178 1.43 -16.55 -4.21
N ASN A 179 0.49 -17.48 -4.38
CA ASN A 179 0.74 -18.90 -4.27
C ASN A 179 1.42 -19.49 -5.51
N GLU A 180 1.29 -18.82 -6.65
CA GLU A 180 1.74 -19.29 -7.97
C GLU A 180 3.01 -18.59 -8.45
N SER A 181 3.23 -17.33 -8.05
CA SER A 181 4.35 -16.51 -8.51
C SER A 181 5.42 -16.31 -7.44
N SER A 182 6.69 -16.49 -7.81
CA SER A 182 7.84 -16.34 -6.90
C SER A 182 8.18 -14.90 -6.54
N ASN A 183 7.58 -13.92 -7.21
CA ASN A 183 7.80 -12.48 -7.01
C ASN A 183 6.57 -11.78 -6.40
N VAL A 184 5.55 -12.52 -5.98
CA VAL A 184 4.32 -11.99 -5.37
C VAL A 184 4.17 -12.57 -3.96
N PHE A 185 3.94 -11.68 -2.99
CA PHE A 185 3.89 -12.03 -1.58
C PHE A 185 2.70 -11.37 -0.89
N LEU A 186 2.34 -11.92 0.26
CA LEU A 186 1.37 -11.39 1.18
C LEU A 186 2.08 -10.82 2.40
N GLY A 187 1.74 -9.60 2.81
CA GLY A 187 2.26 -8.98 4.03
C GLY A 187 1.33 -9.20 5.21
N ALA A 188 1.74 -10.06 6.15
CA ALA A 188 1.00 -10.30 7.39
C ALA A 188 1.38 -9.26 8.45
N THR A 189 0.40 -8.51 8.93
CA THR A 189 0.64 -7.39 9.86
C THR A 189 0.66 -7.79 11.33
N SER A 190 0.22 -9.00 11.62
CA SER A 190 0.17 -9.65 12.94
C SER A 190 0.14 -11.17 12.77
N THR A 191 0.36 -11.91 13.86
CA THR A 191 0.16 -13.36 13.89
C THR A 191 -1.26 -13.75 13.49
N TYR A 192 -2.26 -13.02 14.00
CA TYR A 192 -3.65 -13.24 13.61
C TYR A 192 -3.85 -13.11 12.09
N MET A 193 -3.32 -12.05 11.46
CA MET A 193 -3.49 -11.89 10.02
C MET A 193 -2.74 -12.95 9.22
N ARG A 194 -1.57 -13.39 9.69
CA ARG A 194 -0.85 -14.53 9.09
C ARG A 194 -1.74 -15.78 9.11
N ASP A 195 -2.26 -16.15 10.27
CA ASP A 195 -3.09 -17.33 10.43
C ASP A 195 -4.39 -17.22 9.63
N HIS A 196 -5.01 -16.04 9.60
CA HIS A 196 -6.20 -15.76 8.80
C HIS A 196 -5.94 -15.94 7.30
N LEU A 197 -4.83 -15.43 6.77
CA LEU A 197 -4.46 -15.61 5.36
C LEU A 197 -4.24 -17.09 5.03
N ILE A 198 -3.67 -17.87 5.94
CA ILE A 198 -3.47 -19.32 5.72
C ILE A 198 -4.82 -20.06 5.79
N GLN A 199 -5.54 -19.92 6.90
CA GLN A 199 -6.70 -20.75 7.22
C GLN A 199 -7.94 -20.36 6.43
N ALA A 200 -8.22 -19.06 6.32
CA ALA A 200 -9.44 -18.57 5.68
C ALA A 200 -9.27 -18.42 4.16
N TRP A 201 -8.04 -18.17 3.68
CA TRP A 201 -7.78 -17.85 2.28
C TRP A 201 -6.94 -18.90 1.54
N GLY A 202 -6.29 -19.83 2.23
CA GLY A 202 -5.45 -20.86 1.60
C GLY A 202 -4.09 -20.32 1.12
N ALA A 203 -3.57 -19.26 1.73
CA ALA A 203 -2.23 -18.76 1.43
C ALA A 203 -1.16 -19.78 1.84
N LYS A 204 -0.16 -20.00 0.98
CA LYS A 204 1.00 -20.84 1.29
C LYS A 204 1.92 -20.12 2.26
N THR A 205 2.46 -20.83 3.25
CA THR A 205 3.33 -20.23 4.27
C THR A 205 4.55 -19.51 3.69
N ASN A 206 5.10 -20.01 2.58
CA ASN A 206 6.27 -19.43 1.91
C ASN A 206 5.95 -18.18 1.07
N SER A 207 4.67 -17.87 0.80
CA SER A 207 4.27 -16.62 0.14
C SER A 207 3.95 -15.50 1.13
N ILE A 208 4.02 -15.75 2.45
CA ILE A 208 3.68 -14.77 3.50
C ILE A 208 4.93 -14.21 4.18
N LEU A 209 5.10 -12.90 4.10
CA LEU A 209 6.14 -12.13 4.79
C LEU A 209 5.55 -11.47 6.04
N ASP A 210 6.29 -11.52 7.15
CA ASP A 210 5.93 -10.74 8.35
C ASP A 210 6.20 -9.26 8.11
N PHE A 211 5.13 -8.47 8.15
CA PHE A 211 5.16 -7.03 7.96
C PHE A 211 4.63 -6.33 9.21
N LYS A 212 5.42 -6.34 10.29
CA LYS A 212 5.02 -5.74 11.57
C LYS A 212 4.79 -4.24 11.39
N ARG A 213 3.54 -3.80 11.52
CA ARG A 213 3.17 -2.37 11.57
C ARG A 213 3.60 -1.81 12.93
N GLY A 214 4.83 -1.29 13.02
CA GLY A 214 5.34 -0.69 14.25
C GLY A 214 4.91 0.76 14.39
N VAL A 215 4.25 1.12 15.50
CA VAL A 215 4.21 2.51 15.97
C VAL A 215 5.59 2.82 16.55
N SER A 216 6.31 3.79 15.98
CA SER A 216 7.54 4.26 16.61
C SER A 216 7.20 5.04 17.88
N ILE A 217 7.81 4.66 19.01
CA ILE A 217 7.68 5.37 20.28
C ILE A 217 8.13 6.83 20.13
N GLU A 218 9.11 7.10 19.27
CA GLU A 218 9.55 8.47 18.95
C GLU A 218 8.42 9.29 18.32
N TYR A 219 7.55 8.65 17.53
CA TYR A 219 6.37 9.28 16.96
C TYR A 219 5.33 9.61 18.03
N ILE A 220 5.05 8.70 18.96
CA ILE A 220 4.17 8.98 20.10
C ILE A 220 4.70 10.17 20.92
N GLN A 221 5.99 10.17 21.24
CA GLN A 221 6.62 11.23 22.03
C GLN A 221 6.59 12.60 21.34
N LYS A 222 6.70 12.64 20.01
CA LYS A 222 6.64 13.88 19.23
C LYS A 222 5.26 14.54 19.23
N TYR A 223 4.18 13.76 19.29
CA TYR A 223 2.81 14.29 19.27
C TYR A 223 2.26 14.59 20.66
N ILE A 224 2.64 13.82 21.70
CA ILE A 224 2.29 14.14 23.09
C ILE A 224 2.84 15.52 23.52
N LYS A 225 4.03 15.91 23.02
CA LYS A 225 4.62 17.24 23.30
C LYS A 225 3.92 18.40 22.60
N LYS A 226 3.07 18.14 21.60
CA LYS A 226 2.34 19.19 20.86
C LYS A 226 1.03 19.62 21.52
N ASP A 227 0.45 18.78 22.37
CA ASP A 227 -0.78 19.10 23.12
C ASP A 227 -0.48 19.69 24.51
N GLN A 228 0.78 20.05 24.79
CA GLN A 228 1.23 20.66 26.04
C GLN A 228 1.79 22.09 25.87
N ASN A 229 1.57 22.73 24.70
CA ASN A 229 1.90 24.14 24.46
C ASN A 229 0.72 24.90 23.89
#